data_AF-A0A1F5CUL0-F1
#
_entry.id   AF-A0A1F5CUL0-F1
#
_cell.length_a   1.000
_cell.length_b   1.000
_cell.length_c   1.000
_cell.angle_alpha   90.00
_cell.angle_beta   90.00
_cell.angle_gamma   90.00
#
_symmetry.space_group_name_H-M   'P 1'
#
loop_
_entity.id
_entity.type
_entity.pdbx_description
1 polymer ?
#
loop_
_entity_poly.entity_id
_entity_poly.type
_entity_poly.pdbx_seq_one_letter_code
_entity_poly.pdbx_strand_id
1 'polypeptide(L)'
;MSSAEVEQSFRNIVMFYSKELKLVDNGHKASLVFSDAQRKKMTRIGIFERVYLYRGCRLTLSEKTRQILETVDLYSPGGVPLI
;
A
#
# COMPACT_ATOMS: atom_id res chain seq x y z
N MET A 1 -18.71 13.25 -5.20
CA MET A 1 -18.32 12.09 -4.38
C MET A 1 -18.18 12.58 -2.95
N SER A 2 -18.86 11.92 -2.02
CA SER A 2 -18.70 12.18 -0.60
C SER A 2 -17.32 11.71 -0.12
N SER A 3 -16.83 12.30 0.98
CA SER A 3 -15.56 11.89 1.61
C SER A 3 -15.54 10.39 1.93
N ALA A 4 -16.69 9.83 2.34
CA ALA A 4 -16.84 8.43 2.70
C ALA A 4 -16.67 7.46 1.51
N GLU A 5 -17.19 7.80 0.33
CA GLU A 5 -17.03 6.97 -0.87
C GLU A 5 -15.57 6.90 -1.33
N VAL A 6 -14.85 8.03 -1.24
CA VAL A 6 -13.43 8.12 -1.56
C VAL A 6 -12.61 7.26 -0.59
N GLU A 7 -12.93 7.32 0.70
CA GLU A 7 -12.25 6.50 1.71
C GLU A 7 -12.52 5.01 1.52
N GLN A 8 -13.76 4.61 1.22
CA GLN A 8 -14.08 3.21 0.97
C GLN A 8 -13.39 2.70 -0.30
N SER A 9 -13.35 3.51 -1.36
CA SER A 9 -12.62 3.17 -2.59
C SER A 9 -11.13 2.97 -2.31
N PHE A 10 -10.53 3.84 -1.49
CA PHE A 10 -9.14 3.69 -1.05
C PHE A 10 -8.91 2.37 -0.33
N ARG A 11 -9.73 2.06 0.68
CA ARG A 11 -9.64 0.80 1.45
C ARG A 11 -9.77 -0.41 0.54
N ASN A 12 -10.73 -0.39 -0.40
CA ASN A 12 -10.94 -1.49 -1.34
C ASN A 12 -9.71 -1.74 -2.22
N ILE A 13 -9.04 -0.69 -2.68
CA ILE A 13 -7.82 -0.82 -3.48
C ILE A 13 -6.68 -1.41 -2.63
N VAL A 14 -6.51 -0.95 -1.39
CA VAL A 14 -5.49 -1.48 -0.48
C VAL A 14 -5.73 -2.96 -0.19
N MET A 15 -6.98 -3.35 0.09
CA MET A 15 -7.34 -4.76 0.32
C MET A 15 -7.09 -5.62 -0.92
N PHE A 16 -7.48 -5.13 -2.11
CA PHE A 16 -7.30 -5.85 -3.37
C PHE A 16 -5.83 -6.15 -3.68
N TYR A 17 -4.93 -5.19 -3.45
CA TYR A 17 -3.49 -5.33 -3.69
C TYR A 17 -2.68 -5.69 -2.43
N SER A 18 -3.33 -6.20 -1.39
CA SER A 18 -2.71 -6.40 -0.07
C SER A 18 -1.44 -7.25 -0.13
N LYS A 19 -1.43 -8.33 -0.93
CA LYS A 19 -0.25 -9.21 -1.09
C LYS A 19 0.93 -8.49 -1.72
N GLU A 20 0.70 -7.77 -2.81
CA GLU A 20 1.73 -7.02 -3.53
C GLU A 20 2.24 -5.85 -2.69
N LEU A 21 1.35 -5.16 -1.97
CA LEU A 21 1.72 -4.05 -1.09
C LEU A 21 2.60 -4.53 0.07
N LYS A 22 2.33 -5.70 0.66
CA LYS A 22 3.20 -6.31 1.68
C LYS A 22 4.60 -6.62 1.17
N LEU A 23 4.72 -7.09 -0.08
CA LEU A 23 6.05 -7.31 -0.66
C LEU A 23 6.84 -5.99 -0.71
N VAL A 24 6.18 -4.89 -1.09
CA VAL A 24 6.78 -3.56 -1.07
C VAL A 24 7.15 -3.11 0.33
N ASP A 25 6.29 -3.36 1.32
CA ASP A 25 6.54 -3.03 2.73
C ASP A 25 7.74 -3.81 3.29
N ASN A 26 7.89 -5.08 2.89
CA ASN A 26 9.06 -5.93 3.17
C ASN A 26 10.32 -5.52 2.37
N GLY A 27 10.34 -4.34 1.75
CA GLY A 27 11.51 -3.77 1.07
C GLY A 27 11.70 -4.18 -0.39
N HIS A 28 10.75 -4.92 -0.99
CA HIS A 28 10.83 -5.25 -2.41
C HIS A 28 10.54 -4.01 -3.26
N LYS A 29 11.16 -3.92 -4.43
CA LYS A 29 10.91 -2.80 -5.35
C LYS A 29 9.46 -2.90 -5.87
N ALA A 30 8.70 -1.81 -5.75
CA ALA A 30 7.34 -1.73 -6.31
C ALA A 30 7.26 -2.05 -7.81
N SER A 31 8.35 -1.87 -8.57
CA SER A 31 8.43 -2.24 -9.98
C SER A 31 8.39 -3.73 -10.26
N LEU A 32 8.60 -4.59 -9.26
CA LEU A 32 8.52 -6.05 -9.41
C LEU A 32 7.08 -6.56 -9.41
N VAL A 33 6.18 -5.83 -8.74
CA VAL A 33 4.80 -6.27 -8.49
C VAL A 33 3.76 -5.34 -9.12
N PHE A 34 4.14 -4.14 -9.54
CA PHE A 34 3.26 -3.17 -10.18
C PHE A 34 3.87 -2.62 -11.47
N SER A 35 3.04 -2.49 -12.50
CA SER A 35 3.39 -1.78 -13.74
C SER A 35 3.56 -0.27 -13.51
N ASP A 36 4.23 0.41 -14.44
CA ASP A 36 4.45 1.86 -14.37
C ASP A 36 3.16 2.67 -14.25
N ALA A 37 2.12 2.27 -14.99
CA ALA A 37 0.81 2.91 -14.92
C ALA A 37 0.16 2.71 -13.54
N GLN A 38 0.23 1.51 -12.97
CA GLN A 38 -0.28 1.21 -11.63
C GLN A 38 0.47 2.00 -10.56
N ARG A 39 1.81 2.04 -10.59
CA ARG A 39 2.62 2.80 -9.63
C ARG A 39 2.28 4.30 -9.66
N LYS A 40 2.13 4.89 -10.85
CA LYS A 40 1.70 6.29 -11.01
C LYS A 40 0.30 6.52 -10.44
N LYS A 41 -0.65 5.62 -10.73
CA LYS A 41 -2.03 5.69 -10.23
C LYS A 41 -2.07 5.59 -8.70
N MET A 42 -1.38 4.60 -8.12
CA MET A 42 -1.32 4.37 -6.67
C MET A 42 -0.63 5.52 -5.93
N THR A 43 0.39 6.14 -6.53
CA THR A 43 1.00 7.36 -5.99
C THR A 43 0.00 8.51 -5.98
N ARG A 44 -0.78 8.69 -7.06
CA ARG A 44 -1.81 9.75 -7.15
C ARG A 44 -2.94 9.56 -6.13
N ILE A 45 -3.29 8.30 -5.83
CA ILE A 45 -4.33 7.95 -4.86
C ILE A 45 -3.82 8.09 -3.40
N GLY A 46 -2.50 8.20 -3.18
CA GLY A 46 -1.90 8.29 -1.84
C GLY A 46 -1.62 6.94 -1.19
N ILE A 47 -1.56 5.86 -1.98
CA ILE A 47 -1.14 4.52 -1.51
C ILE A 47 0.38 4.48 -1.41
N PHE A 48 1.06 4.99 -2.43
CA PHE A 48 2.52 5.16 -2.41
C PHE A 48 2.89 6.61 -2.18
N GLU A 49 3.97 6.79 -1.43
CA GLU A 49 4.68 8.03 -1.25
C GLU A 49 6.05 7.96 -1.92
N ARG A 50 6.52 9.11 -2.39
CA ARG A 50 7.85 9.24 -2.99
C ARG A 50 8.82 9.72 -1.92
N VAL A 51 9.77 8.87 -1.58
CA VAL A 51 10.88 9.22 -0.69
C VAL A 51 12.11 9.50 -1.55
N TYR A 52 12.58 10.75 -1.48
CA TYR A 52 13.77 11.20 -2.18
C TYR A 52 15.00 10.97 -1.28
N LEU A 53 15.91 10.12 -1.74
CA LEU A 53 17.19 9.85 -1.10
C LEU A 53 18.31 10.46 -1.94
N TYR A 54 19.50 10.64 -1.34
CA TYR A 54 20.69 11.25 -1.98
C TYR A 54 21.07 10.64 -3.35
N ARG A 55 20.59 9.43 -3.69
CA ARG A 55 20.84 8.74 -4.97
C ARG A 55 19.59 8.31 -5.75
N GLY A 56 18.41 8.84 -5.43
CA GLY A 56 17.21 8.58 -6.24
C GLY A 56 15.88 8.67 -5.50
N CYS A 57 14.81 8.30 -6.20
CA CYS A 57 13.44 8.27 -5.67
C CYS A 57 13.03 6.81 -5.43
N ARG A 58 12.53 6.50 -4.23
CA ARG A 58 11.90 5.21 -3.92
C ARG A 58 10.43 5.43 -3.63
N LEU A 59 9.61 4.45 -4.02
CA LEU A 59 8.21 4.39 -3.62
C LEU A 59 8.11 3.58 -2.33
N THR A 60 7.46 4.15 -1.33
CA THR A 60 7.17 3.51 -0.05
C THR A 60 5.67 3.54 0.19
N LEU A 61 5.14 2.64 1.02
CA LEU A 61 3.73 2.74 1.45
C LEU A 61 3.51 4.01 2.26
N SER A 62 2.37 4.65 2.06
CA SER A 62 1.90 5.70 2.96
C SER A 62 1.53 5.11 4.31
N GLU A 63 1.60 5.94 5.35
CA GLU A 63 1.26 5.52 6.72
C GLU A 63 -0.17 4.98 6.81
N LYS A 64 -1.12 5.65 6.15
CA LYS A 64 -2.52 5.20 6.06
C LYS A 64 -2.64 3.81 5.42
N THR A 65 -1.81 3.50 4.43
CA THR A 65 -1.83 2.19 3.78
C THR A 65 -1.32 1.10 4.71
N ARG A 66 -0.25 1.36 5.47
CA ARG A 66 0.28 0.40 6.44
C ARG A 66 -0.75 0.04 7.51
N GLN A 67 -1.39 1.04 8.11
CA GLN A 67 -2.42 0.83 9.13
C GLN A 67 -3.58 -0.05 8.63
N ILE A 68 -4.00 0.13 7.38
CA ILE A 68 -5.04 -0.72 6.78
C ILE A 68 -4.52 -2.13 6.54
N LEU A 69 -3.29 -2.31 6.06
CA LEU A 69 -2.70 -3.63 5.86
C LEU A 69 -2.56 -4.41 7.17
N GLU A 70 -2.09 -3.75 8.24
CA GLU A 70 -2.03 -4.33 9.58
C GLU A 70 -3.43 -4.77 10.07
N THR A 71 -4.45 -3.95 9.81
CA THR A 71 -5.83 -4.30 10.14
C THR A 71 -6.29 -5.54 9.37
N VAL A 72 -5.99 -5.63 8.06
CA VAL A 72 -6.36 -6.80 7.23
C VAL A 72 -5.71 -8.09 7.75
N ASP A 73 -4.50 -8.00 8.30
CA ASP A 73 -3.78 -9.16 8.83
C ASP A 73 -4.38 -9.69 10.13
N LEU A 74 -4.87 -8.80 10.99
CA LEU A 74 -5.57 -9.16 12.22
C LEU A 74 -6.90 -9.88 11.95
N TYR A 75 -7.53 -9.64 10.81
CA TYR A 75 -8.81 -10.25 10.43
C TYR A 75 -8.69 -11.41 9.44
N SER A 76 -7.48 -11.74 8.98
CA SER A 76 -7.28 -12.94 8.15
C SER A 76 -7.29 -14.18 9.04
N PRO A 77 -8.13 -15.21 8.76
CA PRO A 77 -8.18 -16.44 9.54
C PRO A 77 -6.84 -17.18 9.41
N GLY A 78 -5.93 -16.95 10.37
CA GLY A 78 -4.54 -17.44 10.35
C GLY A 78 -3.50 -16.43 10.83
N GLY A 79 -3.86 -15.16 11.10
CA GLY A 79 -2.95 -14.17 11.67
C GLY A 79 -2.58 -14.46 13.12
N VAL A 80 -1.44 -15.11 13.34
CA VAL A 80 -0.85 -15.24 14.68
C VAL A 80 -0.26 -13.88 15.06
N PRO A 81 -0.64 -13.28 16.21
CA PRO A 81 0.01 -12.07 16.68
C PRO A 81 1.48 -12.39 17.03
N LEU A 82 2.41 -11.62 16.46
CA LEU A 82 3.81 -11.62 16.89
C LEU A 82 3.88 -10.97 18.28
N ILE A 83 4.10 -11.81 19.29
CA ILE A 83 4.45 -11.43 20.68
C ILE A 83 5.97 -11.43 20.80
#